data_AF-A0A941XZQ2-F1
#
_entry.id   AF-A0A941XZQ2-F1
#
_cell.length_a   1.000
_cell.length_b   1.000
_cell.length_c   1.000
_cell.angle_alpha   90.00
_cell.angle_beta   90.00
_cell.angle_gamma   90.00
#
_symmetry.space_group_name_H-M   'P 1'
#
loop_
_entity.id
_entity.type
_entity.pdbx_description
1 polymer ?
#
loop_
_entity_poly.entity_id
_entity_poly.type
_entity_poly.pdbx_seq_one_letter_code
_entity_poly.pdbx_strand_id
1 'polypeptide(L)'
;MIELARYGSDVGSVFSLLGRKENDLTAALGFVFGRCPALLAAALQRVLPAGAAPDIEDVALGLEVRDDDGRTDLEVRLPERLIIFEAKAGWLLPTERQLRKYAQRVAEQANGGVLVSLSQASHDLAKANLAASVDGVPVVHLPWRDVLADIAAVRRSCRGHERLWLDELQTYLKGVMRVRPVSDSMTYCVVVNHARPGGGGERTFRQYVTDAMCYFHPYGVGGWPTDPPRFMAFRWDGAVQRIHRVIHAEVLPSLQDRWPDVPADPVTVGPHAIYDLGPRLPPLTPVPSGRQYRASRLWVLLDQLQTATTLAEALEGTRLLRGGG
;
A
#
# COMPACT_ATOMS: atom_id res chain seq x y z
N MET A 1 29.80 9.89 -13.73
CA MET A 1 28.42 9.96 -13.21
C MET A 1 28.54 10.43 -11.77
N ILE A 2 27.79 11.46 -11.37
CA ILE A 2 27.84 11.97 -9.99
C ILE A 2 26.79 11.19 -9.19
N GLU A 3 27.19 10.62 -8.06
CA GLU A 3 26.27 9.96 -7.13
C GLU A 3 25.45 11.02 -6.38
N LEU A 4 24.12 10.91 -6.44
CA LEU A 4 23.21 11.79 -5.72
C LEU A 4 22.33 10.94 -4.81
N ALA A 5 22.52 11.09 -3.51
CA ALA A 5 21.74 10.40 -2.49
C ALA A 5 21.10 11.40 -1.51
N ARG A 6 19.90 11.07 -1.02
CA ARG A 6 19.19 11.80 0.04
C ARG A 6 18.92 10.84 1.18
N TYR A 7 19.42 11.15 2.38
CA TYR A 7 19.35 10.27 3.56
C TYR A 7 19.85 8.84 3.27
N GLY A 8 20.92 8.69 2.47
CA GLY A 8 21.49 7.40 2.12
C GLY A 8 20.68 6.57 1.11
N SER A 9 19.68 7.17 0.46
CA SER A 9 18.92 6.56 -0.64
C SER A 9 19.20 7.26 -1.96
N ASP A 10 19.41 6.49 -3.03
CA ASP A 10 19.61 6.99 -4.39
C ASP A 10 18.43 7.87 -4.83
N VAL A 11 18.76 9.03 -5.42
CA VAL A 11 17.78 9.94 -6.03
C VAL A 11 17.60 9.54 -7.49
N GLY A 12 16.68 8.60 -7.74
CA GLY A 12 16.38 8.11 -9.09
C GLY A 12 15.45 9.01 -9.92
N SER A 13 14.84 10.00 -9.28
CA SER A 13 13.99 11.03 -9.91
C SER A 13 14.04 12.31 -9.07
N VAL A 14 13.85 13.48 -9.68
CA VAL A 14 13.70 14.78 -9.01
C VAL A 14 12.61 14.75 -7.93
N PHE A 15 11.51 14.01 -8.13
CA PHE A 15 10.44 13.90 -7.13
C PHE A 15 10.86 13.09 -5.90
N SER A 16 11.94 12.31 -5.99
CA SER A 16 12.52 11.62 -4.81
C SER A 16 13.06 12.62 -3.77
N LEU A 17 13.25 13.88 -4.16
CA LEU A 17 13.60 14.99 -3.26
C LEU A 17 12.43 15.47 -2.39
N LEU A 18 11.18 15.11 -2.70
CA LEU A 18 10.02 15.42 -1.85
C LEU A 18 10.00 14.46 -0.65
N GLY A 19 9.85 13.17 -0.92
CA GLY A 19 9.80 12.13 0.10
C GLY A 19 9.02 10.91 -0.42
N ARG A 20 8.30 10.24 0.48
CA ARG A 20 7.50 9.03 0.15
C ARG A 20 6.14 9.02 0.86
N LYS A 21 5.75 10.12 1.50
CA LYS A 21 4.46 10.26 2.19
C LYS A 21 3.35 10.54 1.17
N GLU A 22 2.11 10.35 1.60
CA GLU A 22 0.91 10.56 0.76
C GLU A 22 0.94 11.93 0.06
N ASN A 23 1.20 13.00 0.81
CA ASN A 23 1.30 14.37 0.29
C ASN A 23 2.45 14.56 -0.70
N ASP A 24 3.57 13.84 -0.54
CA ASP A 24 4.69 13.91 -1.49
C ASP A 24 4.27 13.34 -2.86
N LEU A 25 3.46 12.27 -2.84
CA LEU A 25 2.98 11.58 -4.03
C LEU A 25 1.92 12.43 -4.76
N THR A 26 0.99 13.03 -4.04
CA THR A 26 -0.01 13.92 -4.65
C THR A 26 0.60 15.23 -5.12
N ALA A 27 1.62 15.77 -4.43
CA ALA A 27 2.37 16.92 -4.90
C ALA A 27 3.09 16.64 -6.23
N ALA A 28 3.77 15.49 -6.33
CA ALA A 28 4.39 15.06 -7.59
C ALA A 28 3.36 14.87 -8.71
N LEU A 29 2.23 14.21 -8.41
CA LEU A 29 1.15 14.01 -9.38
C LEU A 29 0.56 15.34 -9.87
N GLY A 30 0.17 16.22 -8.95
CA GLY A 30 -0.40 17.53 -9.28
C GLY A 30 0.57 18.42 -10.05
N PHE A 31 1.87 18.40 -9.71
CA PHE A 31 2.89 19.09 -10.50
C PHE A 31 2.90 18.59 -11.95
N VAL A 32 2.89 17.27 -12.17
CA VAL A 32 2.89 16.70 -13.53
C VAL A 32 1.58 16.93 -14.25
N PHE A 33 0.42 16.90 -13.58
CA PHE A 33 -0.84 17.32 -14.18
C PHE A 33 -0.74 18.73 -14.77
N GLY A 34 -0.14 19.68 -14.05
CA GLY A 34 0.09 21.05 -14.53
C GLY A 34 1.11 21.18 -15.67
N ARG A 35 1.90 20.14 -15.95
CA ARG A 35 2.91 20.12 -17.03
C ARG A 35 2.56 19.17 -18.18
N CYS A 36 1.58 18.31 -18.01
CA CYS A 36 1.14 17.32 -18.99
C CYS A 36 -0.38 17.21 -18.93
N PRO A 37 -1.11 18.08 -19.63
CA PRO A 37 -2.58 18.08 -19.63
C PRO A 37 -3.18 16.76 -20.14
N ALA A 38 -2.48 16.04 -21.02
CA ALA A 38 -2.90 14.73 -21.49
C ALA A 38 -2.96 13.67 -20.37
N LEU A 39 -2.07 13.74 -19.37
CA LEU A 39 -2.13 12.86 -18.20
C LEU A 39 -3.31 13.24 -17.29
N LEU A 40 -3.53 14.55 -17.07
CA LEU A 40 -4.69 15.03 -16.32
C LEU A 40 -5.99 14.55 -16.97
N ALA A 41 -6.14 14.71 -18.28
CA ALA A 41 -7.32 14.26 -19.03
C ALA A 41 -7.56 12.74 -18.87
N ALA A 42 -6.49 11.93 -18.97
CA ALA A 42 -6.58 10.48 -18.78
C ALA A 42 -7.04 10.12 -17.34
N ALA A 43 -6.51 10.80 -16.33
CA ALA A 43 -6.92 10.59 -14.94
C ALA A 43 -8.38 11.02 -14.71
N LEU A 44 -8.80 12.18 -15.24
CA LEU A 44 -10.17 12.69 -15.14
C LEU A 44 -11.18 11.76 -15.82
N GLN A 45 -10.83 11.18 -16.97
CA GLN A 45 -11.67 10.21 -17.66
C GLN A 45 -11.99 8.97 -16.82
N ARG A 46 -11.10 8.59 -15.88
CA ARG A 46 -11.34 7.46 -14.97
C ARG A 46 -12.27 7.78 -13.80
N VAL A 47 -12.26 9.03 -13.34
CA VAL A 47 -12.92 9.42 -12.08
C VAL A 47 -14.22 10.18 -12.29
N LEU A 48 -14.40 10.79 -13.45
CA LEU A 48 -15.64 11.46 -13.81
C LEU A 48 -16.70 10.43 -14.28
N PRO A 49 -18.00 10.76 -14.12
CA PRO A 49 -19.08 9.91 -14.62
C PRO A 49 -18.96 9.63 -16.13
N ALA A 50 -19.40 8.44 -16.55
CA ALA A 50 -19.42 8.07 -17.96
C ALA A 50 -20.20 9.11 -18.79
N GLY A 51 -19.59 9.57 -19.89
CA GLY A 51 -20.15 10.59 -20.77
C GLY A 51 -19.80 12.03 -20.38
N ALA A 52 -19.21 12.28 -19.21
CA ALA A 52 -18.57 13.56 -18.91
C ALA A 52 -17.21 13.61 -19.63
N ALA A 53 -17.13 14.37 -20.72
CA ALA A 53 -15.85 14.66 -21.33
C ALA A 53 -15.02 15.51 -20.35
N PRO A 54 -13.74 15.17 -20.09
CA PRO A 54 -12.88 16.03 -19.31
C PRO A 54 -12.60 17.28 -20.12
N ASP A 55 -13.31 18.36 -19.79
CA ASP A 55 -12.92 19.69 -20.24
C ASP A 55 -11.75 20.13 -19.38
N ILE A 56 -10.60 20.31 -20.03
CA ILE A 56 -9.35 20.74 -19.39
C ILE A 56 -9.02 22.20 -19.71
N GLU A 57 -9.95 22.92 -20.34
CA GLU A 57 -9.89 24.37 -20.44
C GLU A 57 -10.17 24.97 -19.05
N ASP A 58 -9.35 25.95 -18.64
CA ASP A 58 -9.46 26.64 -17.34
C ASP A 58 -9.42 25.76 -16.08
N VAL A 59 -8.55 24.74 -16.06
CA VAL A 59 -8.29 23.94 -14.85
C VAL A 59 -7.40 24.68 -13.86
N ALA A 60 -7.80 24.71 -12.60
CA ALA A 60 -6.93 25.08 -11.48
C ALA A 60 -6.59 23.86 -10.62
N LEU A 61 -5.29 23.70 -10.30
CA LEU A 61 -4.79 22.65 -9.42
C LEU A 61 -4.46 23.24 -8.05
N GLY A 62 -5.03 22.66 -6.99
CA GLY A 62 -4.75 23.01 -5.60
C GLY A 62 -4.02 21.88 -4.90
N LEU A 63 -2.79 22.11 -4.43
CA LEU A 63 -2.08 21.15 -3.58
C LEU A 63 -2.25 21.55 -2.12
N GLU A 64 -2.57 20.58 -1.25
CA GLU A 64 -2.60 20.80 0.19
C GLU A 64 -3.51 21.96 0.65
N VAL A 65 -4.63 22.17 -0.06
CA VAL A 65 -5.60 23.24 0.21
C VAL A 65 -6.19 23.02 1.60
N ARG A 66 -6.12 24.07 2.44
CA ARG A 66 -6.50 24.01 3.85
C ARG A 66 -7.57 25.04 4.19
N ASP A 67 -8.50 24.61 5.02
CA ASP A 67 -9.50 25.43 5.69
C ASP A 67 -9.82 24.83 7.07
N ASP A 68 -10.98 25.21 7.62
CA ASP A 68 -11.45 24.77 8.94
C ASP A 68 -11.85 23.29 8.98
N ASP A 69 -12.26 22.70 7.84
CA ASP A 69 -12.74 21.32 7.76
C ASP A 69 -11.59 20.32 7.53
N GLY A 70 -10.45 20.79 7.01
CA GLY A 70 -9.26 19.97 6.87
C GLY A 70 -8.28 20.45 5.82
N ARG A 71 -7.44 19.52 5.37
CA ARG A 71 -6.44 19.75 4.32
C ARG A 71 -6.55 18.64 3.29
N THR A 72 -6.96 18.97 2.08
CA THR A 72 -7.02 18.03 0.95
C THR A 72 -5.64 17.71 0.42
N ASP A 73 -5.41 16.53 -0.14
CA ASP A 73 -4.09 16.22 -0.71
C ASP A 73 -3.89 16.85 -2.11
N LEU A 74 -4.92 16.80 -2.96
CA LEU A 74 -4.94 17.44 -4.29
C LEU A 74 -6.39 17.77 -4.69
N GLU A 75 -6.64 19.00 -5.11
CA GLU A 75 -7.88 19.45 -5.74
C GLU A 75 -7.66 19.72 -7.22
N VAL A 76 -8.56 19.24 -8.07
CA VAL A 76 -8.69 19.65 -9.47
C VAL A 76 -10.01 20.40 -9.61
N ARG A 77 -9.90 21.69 -9.92
CA ARG A 77 -11.05 22.59 -10.10
C ARG A 77 -11.27 22.81 -11.58
N LEU A 78 -12.43 22.36 -12.04
CA LEU A 78 -12.98 22.69 -13.35
C LEU A 78 -14.01 23.82 -13.16
N PRO A 79 -14.43 24.55 -14.22
CA PRO A 79 -15.32 25.70 -14.09
C PRO A 79 -16.58 25.47 -13.24
N GLU A 80 -17.18 24.28 -13.32
CA GLU A 80 -18.41 23.93 -12.59
C GLU A 80 -18.28 22.62 -11.78
N ARG A 81 -17.06 22.09 -11.60
CA ARG A 81 -16.83 20.83 -10.90
C ARG A 81 -15.61 20.87 -10.00
N LEU A 82 -15.70 20.19 -8.86
CA LEU A 82 -14.59 20.00 -7.93
C LEU A 82 -14.27 18.51 -7.77
N ILE A 83 -13.03 18.14 -8.07
CA ILE A 83 -12.51 16.79 -7.86
C ILE A 83 -11.48 16.86 -6.75
N ILE A 84 -11.69 16.09 -5.68
CA ILE A 84 -10.78 16.08 -4.53
C ILE A 84 -10.17 14.69 -4.39
N PHE A 85 -8.84 14.62 -4.49
CA PHE A 85 -8.07 13.42 -4.25
C PHE A 85 -7.65 13.37 -2.78
N GLU A 86 -7.99 12.27 -2.10
CA GLU A 86 -7.52 11.89 -0.78
C GLU A 86 -6.65 10.64 -0.93
N ALA A 87 -5.35 10.81 -0.71
CA ALA A 87 -4.38 9.76 -0.86
C ALA A 87 -4.18 8.95 0.43
N LYS A 88 -3.81 7.68 0.26
CA LYS A 88 -3.46 6.78 1.36
C LYS A 88 -2.23 5.93 1.04
N ALA A 89 -1.43 5.66 2.07
CA ALA A 89 -0.25 4.83 2.00
C ALA A 89 -0.63 3.34 1.78
N GLY A 90 0.15 2.64 0.95
CA GLY A 90 -0.05 1.22 0.68
C GLY A 90 -1.45 0.93 0.15
N TRP A 91 -2.09 -0.13 0.66
CA TRP A 91 -3.45 -0.54 0.29
C TRP A 91 -4.52 0.05 1.22
N LEU A 92 -4.15 1.03 2.06
CA LEU A 92 -5.13 1.70 2.90
C LEU A 92 -6.11 2.51 2.03
N LEU A 93 -7.30 2.71 2.58
CA LEU A 93 -8.38 3.50 1.99
C LEU A 93 -8.81 4.56 3.00
N PRO A 94 -9.25 5.75 2.53
CA PRO A 94 -9.76 6.78 3.42
C PRO A 94 -11.05 6.31 4.08
N THR A 95 -11.24 6.71 5.33
CA THR A 95 -12.50 6.46 6.03
C THR A 95 -13.59 7.39 5.49
N GLU A 96 -14.85 6.97 5.61
CA GLU A 96 -16.01 7.81 5.28
C GLU A 96 -15.96 9.16 6.02
N ARG A 97 -15.53 9.15 7.28
CA ARG A 97 -15.33 10.37 8.08
C ARG A 97 -14.27 11.30 7.49
N GLN A 98 -13.20 10.79 6.89
CA GLN A 98 -12.21 11.62 6.21
C GLN A 98 -12.79 12.25 4.95
N LEU A 99 -13.50 11.46 4.14
CA LEU A 99 -14.13 11.92 2.90
C LEU A 99 -15.24 12.95 3.16
N ARG A 100 -16.03 12.76 4.22
CA ARG A 100 -17.14 13.66 4.59
C ARG A 100 -16.69 15.12 4.77
N LYS A 101 -15.47 15.35 5.25
CA LYS A 101 -14.90 16.70 5.44
C LYS A 101 -14.92 17.56 4.18
N TYR A 102 -14.94 16.92 3.01
CA TYR A 102 -14.84 17.59 1.73
C TYR A 102 -16.12 17.48 0.89
N ALA A 103 -17.07 16.66 1.31
CA ALA A 103 -18.29 16.39 0.55
C ALA A 103 -19.09 17.68 0.29
N GLN A 104 -19.23 18.54 1.29
CA GLN A 104 -19.96 19.80 1.14
C GLN A 104 -19.35 20.69 0.03
N ARG A 105 -18.02 20.86 0.00
CA ARG A 105 -17.33 21.69 -1.00
C ARG A 105 -17.59 21.23 -2.43
N VAL A 106 -17.67 19.90 -2.60
CA VAL A 106 -17.94 19.29 -3.89
C VAL A 106 -19.42 19.45 -4.26
N ALA A 107 -20.32 19.28 -3.30
CA ALA A 107 -21.76 19.43 -3.51
C ALA A 107 -22.19 20.86 -3.85
N GLU A 108 -21.44 21.88 -3.39
CA GLU A 108 -21.70 23.30 -3.68
C GLU A 108 -21.38 23.70 -5.13
N GLN A 109 -20.68 22.85 -5.89
CA GLN A 109 -20.40 23.13 -7.30
C GLN A 109 -21.64 22.88 -8.18
N ALA A 110 -21.84 23.71 -9.21
CA ALA A 110 -23.02 23.66 -10.07
C ALA A 110 -23.25 22.27 -10.71
N ASN A 111 -22.18 21.61 -11.15
CA ASN A 111 -22.24 20.24 -11.68
C ASN A 111 -21.73 19.18 -10.69
N GLY A 112 -21.65 19.53 -9.41
CA GLY A 112 -21.11 18.70 -8.34
C GLY A 112 -19.65 18.32 -8.58
N GLY A 113 -19.30 17.07 -8.34
CA GLY A 113 -17.96 16.56 -8.57
C GLY A 113 -17.77 15.17 -8.01
N VAL A 114 -16.55 14.83 -7.61
CA VAL A 114 -16.21 13.49 -7.13
C VAL A 114 -15.12 13.54 -6.07
N LEU A 115 -15.29 12.71 -5.04
CA LEU A 115 -14.24 12.41 -4.08
C LEU A 115 -13.46 11.20 -4.58
N VAL A 116 -12.15 11.37 -4.78
CA VAL A 116 -11.27 10.33 -5.30
C VAL A 116 -10.41 9.78 -4.18
N SER A 117 -10.55 8.49 -3.89
CA SER A 117 -9.56 7.78 -3.08
C SER A 117 -8.37 7.37 -3.96
N LEU A 118 -7.15 7.67 -3.53
CA LEU A 118 -5.92 7.37 -4.30
C LEU A 118 -4.93 6.53 -3.47
N SER A 119 -4.75 5.24 -3.80
CA SER A 119 -3.82 4.36 -3.08
C SER A 119 -3.37 3.17 -3.93
N GLN A 120 -2.65 2.20 -3.34
CA GLN A 120 -2.31 0.93 -4.01
C GLN A 120 -3.42 -0.12 -3.93
N ALA A 121 -4.53 0.19 -3.25
CA ALA A 121 -5.70 -0.69 -3.20
C ALA A 121 -6.17 -1.06 -4.62
N SER A 122 -6.70 -2.27 -4.76
CA SER A 122 -7.35 -2.67 -6.01
C SER A 122 -8.74 -2.06 -6.09
N HIS A 123 -9.30 -1.99 -7.30
CA HIS A 123 -10.70 -1.63 -7.51
C HIS A 123 -11.65 -2.52 -6.69
N ASP A 124 -11.42 -3.83 -6.64
CA ASP A 124 -12.25 -4.75 -5.87
C ASP A 124 -12.15 -4.51 -4.36
N LEU A 125 -10.94 -4.26 -3.86
CA LEU A 125 -10.71 -3.92 -2.46
C LEU A 125 -11.42 -2.62 -2.09
N ALA A 126 -11.30 -1.60 -2.94
CA ALA A 126 -11.97 -0.32 -2.76
C ALA A 126 -13.50 -0.48 -2.82
N LYS A 127 -14.04 -1.20 -3.80
CA LYS A 127 -15.48 -1.44 -3.95
C LYS A 127 -16.08 -2.14 -2.72
N ALA A 128 -15.33 -3.05 -2.09
CA ALA A 128 -15.77 -3.75 -0.91
C ALA A 128 -15.69 -2.91 0.39
N ASN A 129 -14.91 -1.83 0.42
CA ASN A 129 -14.56 -1.13 1.66
C ASN A 129 -14.83 0.39 1.66
N LEU A 130 -15.07 1.00 0.50
CA LEU A 130 -15.50 2.39 0.37
C LEU A 130 -16.99 2.47 0.15
N ALA A 131 -17.62 3.47 0.77
CA ALA A 131 -18.97 3.88 0.41
C ALA A 131 -18.97 4.37 -1.06
N ALA A 132 -20.00 4.01 -1.83
CA ALA A 132 -20.15 4.48 -3.20
C ALA A 132 -20.40 6.00 -3.31
N SER A 133 -20.89 6.60 -2.22
CA SER A 133 -21.07 8.05 -2.08
C SER A 133 -20.94 8.46 -0.61
N VAL A 134 -20.61 9.73 -0.38
CA VAL A 134 -20.63 10.37 0.95
C VAL A 134 -21.42 11.66 0.83
N ASP A 135 -22.49 11.78 1.62
CA ASP A 135 -23.40 12.92 1.64
C ASP A 135 -23.89 13.32 0.22
N GLY A 136 -24.19 12.30 -0.61
CA GLY A 136 -24.65 12.46 -1.99
C GLY A 136 -23.54 12.66 -3.03
N VAL A 137 -22.30 12.90 -2.61
CA VAL A 137 -21.15 13.05 -3.52
C VAL A 137 -20.58 11.68 -3.90
N PRO A 138 -20.41 11.38 -5.21
CA PRO A 138 -19.79 10.14 -5.65
C PRO A 138 -18.38 9.95 -5.08
N VAL A 139 -18.06 8.71 -4.70
CA VAL A 139 -16.70 8.31 -4.33
C VAL A 139 -16.18 7.32 -5.37
N VAL A 140 -15.03 7.64 -5.96
CA VAL A 140 -14.35 6.76 -6.92
C VAL A 140 -12.95 6.44 -6.40
N HIS A 141 -12.50 5.21 -6.61
CA HIS A 141 -11.13 4.84 -6.30
C HIS A 141 -10.27 4.86 -7.56
N LEU A 142 -9.12 5.53 -7.48
CA LEU A 142 -8.09 5.53 -8.51
C LEU A 142 -6.83 4.83 -7.96
N PRO A 143 -6.54 3.60 -8.38
CA PRO A 143 -5.31 2.93 -7.99
C PRO A 143 -4.07 3.60 -8.61
N TRP A 144 -2.95 3.67 -7.87
CA TRP A 144 -1.67 4.15 -8.42
C TRP A 144 -1.20 3.33 -9.63
N ARG A 145 -1.57 2.05 -9.71
CA ARG A 145 -1.28 1.19 -10.88
C ARG A 145 -1.97 1.69 -12.16
N ASP A 146 -3.15 2.30 -12.03
CA ASP A 146 -3.91 2.82 -13.16
C ASP A 146 -3.28 4.14 -13.62
N VAL A 147 -2.85 4.99 -12.68
CA VAL A 147 -2.04 6.20 -13.00
C VAL A 147 -0.75 5.81 -13.74
N LEU A 148 -0.05 4.76 -13.30
CA LEU A 148 1.14 4.26 -14.00
C LEU A 148 0.83 3.75 -15.42
N ALA A 149 -0.34 3.13 -15.61
CA ALA A 149 -0.80 2.69 -16.93
C ALA A 149 -1.13 3.89 -17.83
N ASP A 150 -1.77 4.93 -17.29
CA ASP A 150 -2.06 6.17 -18.01
C ASP A 150 -0.79 6.90 -18.40
N ILE A 151 0.19 7.00 -17.50
CA ILE A 151 1.52 7.54 -17.81
C ILE A 151 2.13 6.77 -18.99
N ALA A 152 2.14 5.43 -18.94
CA ALA A 152 2.70 4.61 -20.01
C ALA A 152 1.96 4.80 -21.36
N ALA A 153 0.63 4.95 -21.31
CA ALA A 153 -0.20 5.17 -22.50
C ALA A 153 0.06 6.55 -23.12
N VAL A 154 -0.06 7.62 -22.33
CA VAL A 154 0.09 9.04 -22.72
C VAL A 154 1.51 9.35 -23.17
N ARG A 155 2.52 8.75 -22.52
CA ARG A 155 3.93 8.94 -22.87
C ARG A 155 4.25 8.67 -24.34
N ARG A 156 3.51 7.77 -25.00
CA ARG A 156 3.73 7.42 -26.42
C ARG A 156 3.50 8.60 -27.35
N SER A 157 2.56 9.50 -27.02
CA SER A 157 2.24 10.69 -27.80
C SER A 157 2.99 11.95 -27.34
N CYS A 158 3.44 12.03 -26.09
CA CYS A 158 4.16 13.19 -25.56
C CYS A 158 5.61 13.32 -26.05
N ARG A 159 6.13 14.54 -26.07
CA ARG A 159 7.51 14.89 -26.47
C ARG A 159 8.09 15.95 -25.53
N GLY A 160 9.39 16.21 -25.64
CA GLY A 160 10.06 17.28 -24.88
C GLY A 160 9.84 17.19 -23.37
N HIS A 161 9.49 18.32 -22.76
CA HIS A 161 9.30 18.44 -21.31
C HIS A 161 8.17 17.57 -20.77
N GLU A 162 7.06 17.40 -21.50
CA GLU A 162 5.97 16.53 -21.04
C GLU A 162 6.46 15.10 -20.83
N ARG A 163 7.19 14.56 -21.80
CA ARG A 163 7.75 13.21 -21.71
C ARG A 163 8.76 13.09 -20.58
N LEU A 164 9.59 14.12 -20.36
CA LEU A 164 10.51 14.17 -19.22
C LEU A 164 9.76 14.06 -17.89
N TRP A 165 8.72 14.86 -17.68
CA TRP A 165 7.96 14.83 -16.43
C TRP A 165 7.21 13.51 -16.21
N LEU A 166 6.72 12.90 -17.29
CA LEU A 166 6.14 11.55 -17.24
C LEU A 166 7.18 10.50 -16.84
N ASP A 167 8.40 10.56 -17.38
CA ASP A 167 9.50 9.64 -17.05
C ASP A 167 9.95 9.81 -15.58
N GLU A 168 10.04 11.04 -15.10
CA GLU A 168 10.35 11.37 -13.71
C GLU A 168 9.27 10.83 -12.75
N LEU A 169 8.00 11.13 -13.01
CA LEU A 169 6.90 10.65 -12.19
C LEU A 169 6.79 9.12 -12.21
N GLN A 170 6.95 8.48 -13.37
CA GLN A 170 6.93 7.03 -13.47
C GLN A 170 8.03 6.39 -12.63
N THR A 171 9.24 6.93 -12.69
CA THR A 171 10.39 6.42 -11.93
C THR A 171 10.17 6.60 -10.43
N TYR A 172 9.67 7.78 -10.02
CA TYR A 172 9.32 8.07 -8.65
C TYR A 172 8.24 7.12 -8.10
N LEU A 173 7.09 7.00 -8.78
CA LEU A 173 5.98 6.15 -8.35
C LEU A 173 6.38 4.68 -8.29
N LYS A 174 7.14 4.16 -9.27
CA LYS A 174 7.68 2.79 -9.21
C LYS A 174 8.63 2.59 -8.03
N GLY A 175 9.40 3.61 -7.67
CA GLY A 175 10.30 3.57 -6.52
C GLY A 175 9.55 3.56 -5.18
N VAL A 176 8.43 4.28 -5.07
CA VAL A 176 7.60 4.34 -3.85
C VAL A 176 6.71 3.12 -3.70
N MET A 177 6.07 2.66 -4.79
CA MET A 177 5.18 1.49 -4.77
C MET A 177 5.93 0.17 -4.56
N ARG A 178 7.23 0.11 -4.86
CA ARG A 178 8.04 -1.07 -4.58
C ARG A 178 8.25 -1.22 -3.07
N VAL A 179 7.78 -2.35 -2.56
CA VAL A 179 7.95 -2.83 -1.17
C VAL A 179 9.41 -2.74 -0.75
N ARG A 180 9.66 -1.81 0.19
CA ARG A 180 10.84 -1.60 1.05
C ARG A 180 12.24 -1.67 0.40
N PRO A 181 13.19 -0.80 0.80
CA PRO A 181 14.55 -0.80 0.25
C PRO A 181 15.23 -2.17 0.42
N VAL A 182 16.17 -2.49 -0.47
CA VAL A 182 16.84 -3.81 -0.46
C VAL A 182 17.56 -4.08 0.86
N SER A 183 17.99 -3.00 1.51
CA SER A 183 18.69 -2.97 2.79
C SER A 183 17.80 -3.27 4.01
N ASP A 184 16.47 -3.32 3.90
CA ASP A 184 15.63 -3.67 5.05
C ASP A 184 15.69 -5.19 5.33
N SER A 185 16.42 -5.56 6.38
CA SER A 185 16.57 -6.92 6.87
C SER A 185 15.60 -7.28 8.01
N MET A 186 14.64 -6.41 8.32
CA MET A 186 13.64 -6.71 9.35
C MET A 186 12.75 -7.87 8.93
N THR A 187 12.67 -8.87 9.81
CA THR A 187 11.91 -10.10 9.65
C THR A 187 10.71 -10.09 10.60
N TYR A 188 9.52 -10.31 10.05
CA TYR A 188 8.29 -10.41 10.84
C TYR A 188 8.04 -11.86 11.25
N CYS A 189 8.16 -12.12 12.55
CA CYS A 189 8.06 -13.44 13.14
C CYS A 189 6.67 -13.67 13.76
N VAL A 190 5.95 -14.67 13.26
CA VAL A 190 4.57 -15.00 13.63
C VAL A 190 4.43 -16.46 14.04
N VAL A 191 3.51 -16.74 14.97
CA VAL A 191 3.14 -18.12 15.30
C VAL A 191 2.12 -18.65 14.33
N VAL A 192 2.30 -19.90 13.90
CA VAL A 192 1.29 -20.65 13.15
C VAL A 192 0.97 -21.94 13.88
N ASN A 193 -0.24 -22.46 13.67
CA ASN A 193 -0.75 -23.62 14.39
C ASN A 193 -1.53 -24.54 13.45
N HIS A 194 -2.10 -25.61 14.01
CA HIS A 194 -2.93 -26.58 13.30
C HIS A 194 -4.41 -26.17 13.22
N ALA A 195 -4.78 -24.96 13.62
CA ALA A 195 -6.13 -24.45 13.38
C ALA A 195 -6.30 -24.15 11.89
N ARG A 196 -7.55 -24.18 11.44
CA ARG A 196 -7.93 -23.85 10.07
C ARG A 196 -8.58 -22.46 10.03
N PRO A 197 -8.37 -21.65 8.98
CA PRO A 197 -9.01 -20.35 8.85
C PRO A 197 -10.54 -20.53 8.81
N GLY A 198 -11.28 -19.67 9.51
CA GLY A 198 -12.74 -19.80 9.60
C GLY A 198 -13.25 -21.06 10.30
N GLY A 199 -12.37 -21.81 10.99
CA GLY A 199 -12.71 -23.11 11.57
C GLY A 199 -12.87 -24.25 10.55
N GLY A 200 -12.56 -24.04 9.26
CA GLY A 200 -12.67 -25.05 8.20
C GLY A 200 -11.74 -24.79 7.00
N GLY A 201 -12.08 -25.31 5.82
CA GLY A 201 -11.21 -25.29 4.64
C GLY A 201 -10.19 -26.44 4.62
N GLU A 202 -9.43 -26.58 3.54
CA GLU A 202 -8.56 -27.74 3.28
C GLU A 202 -7.24 -27.71 4.07
N ARG A 203 -6.74 -26.53 4.42
CA ARG A 203 -5.41 -26.33 5.00
C ARG A 203 -5.47 -25.65 6.37
N THR A 204 -4.60 -26.09 7.26
CA THR A 204 -4.29 -25.37 8.51
C THR A 204 -3.40 -24.15 8.25
N PHE A 205 -3.32 -23.21 9.19
CA PHE A 205 -2.38 -22.08 9.11
C PHE A 205 -0.93 -22.54 8.89
N ARG A 206 -0.53 -23.63 9.53
CA ARG A 206 0.79 -24.24 9.32
C ARG A 206 0.94 -24.76 7.89
N GLN A 207 -0.06 -25.44 7.33
CA GLN A 207 0.01 -26.01 5.97
C GLN A 207 0.05 -24.94 4.87
N TYR A 208 -0.57 -23.78 5.06
CA TYR A 208 -0.39 -22.67 4.13
C TYR A 208 1.09 -22.27 4.02
N VAL A 209 1.78 -22.17 5.16
CA VAL A 209 3.21 -21.87 5.18
C VAL A 209 4.04 -23.04 4.65
N THR A 210 3.69 -24.28 5.02
CA THR A 210 4.56 -25.41 4.74
C THR A 210 4.45 -25.98 3.34
N ASP A 211 3.22 -25.99 2.81
CA ASP A 211 2.84 -26.75 1.61
C ASP A 211 2.44 -25.80 0.49
N ALA A 212 1.64 -24.77 0.80
CA ALA A 212 1.21 -23.77 -0.19
C ALA A 212 2.22 -22.63 -0.37
N MET A 213 3.26 -22.56 0.48
CA MET A 213 4.27 -21.50 0.47
C MET A 213 3.66 -20.10 0.48
N CYS A 214 2.65 -19.89 1.31
CA CYS A 214 2.00 -18.60 1.47
C CYS A 214 1.63 -18.33 2.94
N TYR A 215 1.37 -17.07 3.25
CA TYR A 215 0.83 -16.66 4.54
C TYR A 215 -0.14 -15.50 4.36
N PHE A 216 -1.08 -15.35 5.29
CA PHE A 216 -2.01 -14.25 5.27
C PHE A 216 -2.39 -13.80 6.68
N HIS A 217 -2.90 -12.57 6.77
CA HIS A 217 -3.50 -12.03 7.99
C HIS A 217 -4.47 -10.89 7.67
N PRO A 218 -5.38 -10.55 8.58
CA PRO A 218 -6.22 -9.35 8.45
C PRO A 218 -5.37 -8.10 8.20
N TYR A 219 -5.71 -7.30 7.20
CA TYR A 219 -4.94 -6.14 6.81
C TYR A 219 -5.24 -4.93 7.70
N GLY A 220 -4.22 -4.36 8.34
CA GLY A 220 -4.34 -3.13 9.13
C GLY A 220 -5.14 -3.22 10.43
N VAL A 221 -5.62 -4.41 10.82
CA VAL A 221 -6.41 -4.62 12.05
C VAL A 221 -5.53 -5.13 13.18
N GLY A 222 -5.80 -4.70 14.42
CA GLY A 222 -5.22 -5.31 15.62
C GLY A 222 -3.69 -5.37 15.65
N GLY A 223 -2.99 -4.39 15.08
CA GLY A 223 -1.52 -4.33 15.06
C GLY A 223 -0.84 -5.22 14.02
N TRP A 224 -1.59 -5.76 13.05
CA TRP A 224 -1.00 -6.35 11.85
C TRP A 224 -0.31 -5.29 10.99
N PRO A 225 0.78 -5.64 10.27
CA PRO A 225 1.49 -4.68 9.45
C PRO A 225 0.63 -4.25 8.26
N THR A 226 0.63 -2.95 7.96
CA THR A 226 0.03 -2.37 6.74
C THR A 226 1.00 -2.33 5.58
N ASP A 227 2.30 -2.44 5.87
CA ASP A 227 3.36 -2.61 4.88
C ASP A 227 3.80 -4.08 4.87
N PRO A 228 3.85 -4.74 3.70
CA PRO A 228 4.35 -6.09 3.60
C PRO A 228 5.76 -6.22 4.17
N PRO A 229 6.00 -7.19 5.07
CA PRO A 229 7.35 -7.50 5.52
C PRO A 229 8.15 -8.07 4.36
N ARG A 230 9.45 -7.76 4.30
CA ARG A 230 10.34 -8.35 3.27
C ARG A 230 10.70 -9.80 3.59
N PHE A 231 10.84 -10.10 4.87
CA PHE A 231 11.10 -11.45 5.37
C PHE A 231 10.07 -11.81 6.41
N MET A 232 9.67 -13.08 6.41
CA MET A 232 8.80 -13.64 7.43
C MET A 232 9.46 -14.85 8.08
N ALA A 233 9.29 -14.95 9.38
CA ALA A 233 9.67 -16.11 10.16
C ALA A 233 8.43 -16.73 10.80
N PHE A 234 8.40 -18.06 10.84
CA PHE A 234 7.26 -18.82 11.32
C PHE A 234 7.70 -19.71 12.47
N ARG A 235 7.02 -19.56 13.60
CA ARG A 235 7.31 -20.32 14.82
C ARG A 235 6.16 -21.26 15.19
N TRP A 236 6.53 -22.44 15.64
CA TRP A 236 5.66 -23.45 16.25
C TRP A 236 6.53 -24.43 17.05
N ASP A 237 5.91 -25.21 17.94
CA ASP A 237 6.60 -26.19 18.79
C ASP A 237 7.82 -25.61 19.53
N GLY A 238 7.68 -24.38 20.04
CA GLY A 238 8.71 -23.72 20.84
C GLY A 238 9.94 -23.22 20.06
N ALA A 239 9.94 -23.23 18.72
CA ALA A 239 11.06 -22.78 17.91
C ALA A 239 10.61 -21.96 16.69
N VAL A 240 11.50 -21.12 16.16
CA VAL A 240 11.39 -20.60 14.79
C VAL A 240 11.82 -21.73 13.85
N GLN A 241 10.93 -22.06 12.93
CA GLN A 241 11.04 -23.28 12.14
C GLN A 241 11.33 -22.96 10.68
N ARG A 242 10.73 -21.90 10.15
CA ARG A 242 10.94 -21.49 8.77
C ARG A 242 11.14 -19.99 8.66
N ILE A 243 12.03 -19.59 7.77
CA ILE A 243 12.30 -18.21 7.40
C ILE A 243 12.16 -18.13 5.88
N HIS A 244 11.42 -17.16 5.40
CA HIS A 244 11.15 -16.98 3.99
C HIS A 244 11.30 -15.51 3.62
N ARG A 245 11.72 -15.27 2.39
CA ARG A 245 11.53 -13.97 1.74
C ARG A 245 10.12 -13.90 1.19
N VAL A 246 9.45 -12.76 1.36
CA VAL A 246 8.20 -12.47 0.65
C VAL A 246 8.55 -12.13 -0.79
N ILE A 247 8.03 -12.92 -1.73
CA ILE A 247 8.28 -12.73 -3.16
C ILE A 247 7.20 -11.89 -3.82
N HIS A 248 5.99 -11.93 -3.29
CA HIS A 248 4.85 -11.15 -3.74
C HIS A 248 3.91 -10.87 -2.57
N ALA A 249 3.26 -9.71 -2.61
CA ALA A 249 2.32 -9.27 -1.58
C ALA A 249 1.14 -8.55 -2.24
N GLU A 250 -0.05 -8.84 -1.76
CA GLU A 250 -1.30 -8.21 -2.20
C GLU A 250 -2.28 -8.09 -1.03
N VAL A 251 -3.32 -7.29 -1.20
CA VAL A 251 -4.44 -7.22 -0.26
C VAL A 251 -5.71 -7.57 -1.01
N LEU A 252 -6.40 -8.62 -0.55
CA LEU A 252 -7.67 -9.07 -1.10
C LEU A 252 -8.85 -8.60 -0.25
N PRO A 253 -10.03 -8.34 -0.84
CA PRO A 253 -11.24 -7.99 -0.11
C PRO A 253 -11.68 -9.05 0.91
N SER A 254 -11.48 -10.32 0.60
CA SER A 254 -11.76 -11.47 1.47
C SER A 254 -10.79 -12.62 1.21
N LEU A 255 -10.67 -13.56 2.14
CA LEU A 255 -9.86 -14.77 1.89
C LEU A 255 -10.51 -15.69 0.85
N GLN A 256 -11.84 -15.66 0.76
CA GLN A 256 -12.62 -16.49 -0.15
C GLN A 256 -12.34 -16.17 -1.62
N ASP A 257 -11.90 -14.94 -1.92
CA ASP A 257 -11.52 -14.53 -3.27
C ASP A 257 -10.36 -15.36 -3.84
N ARG A 258 -9.48 -15.87 -2.97
CA ARG A 258 -8.36 -16.74 -3.35
C ARG A 258 -8.55 -18.20 -2.94
N TRP A 259 -9.23 -18.45 -1.84
CA TRP A 259 -9.50 -19.80 -1.34
C TRP A 259 -11.00 -19.98 -1.06
N PRO A 260 -11.80 -20.34 -2.08
CA PRO A 260 -13.24 -20.50 -1.94
C PRO A 260 -13.69 -21.57 -0.94
N ASP A 261 -12.79 -22.50 -0.56
CA ASP A 261 -13.03 -23.53 0.44
C ASP A 261 -12.96 -23.02 1.89
N VAL A 262 -12.37 -21.84 2.12
CA VAL A 262 -12.27 -21.24 3.46
C VAL A 262 -13.64 -20.71 3.89
N PRO A 263 -14.23 -21.23 4.98
CA PRO A 263 -15.53 -20.77 5.45
C PRO A 263 -15.53 -19.28 5.76
N ALA A 264 -16.64 -18.62 5.43
CA ALA A 264 -16.85 -17.22 5.76
C ALA A 264 -17.19 -17.07 7.25
N ASP A 265 -16.38 -16.30 7.98
CA ASP A 265 -16.59 -15.90 9.37
C ASP A 265 -16.03 -14.48 9.61
N PRO A 266 -16.30 -13.83 10.75
CA PRO A 266 -15.83 -12.46 11.00
C PRO A 266 -14.31 -12.24 10.93
N VAL A 267 -13.51 -13.31 10.95
CA VAL A 267 -12.04 -13.24 10.87
C VAL A 267 -11.56 -13.39 9.43
N THR A 268 -12.32 -14.04 8.57
CA THR A 268 -11.98 -14.35 7.17
C THR A 268 -12.72 -13.46 6.16
N VAL A 269 -13.88 -12.89 6.56
CA VAL A 269 -14.62 -11.91 5.77
C VAL A 269 -14.08 -10.50 6.06
N GLY A 270 -13.27 -9.97 5.14
CA GLY A 270 -12.69 -8.64 5.23
C GLY A 270 -11.28 -8.58 4.64
N PRO A 271 -10.67 -7.38 4.55
CA PRO A 271 -9.38 -7.21 3.89
C PRO A 271 -8.27 -8.07 4.50
N HIS A 272 -7.56 -8.83 3.67
CA HIS A 272 -6.45 -9.67 4.07
C HIS A 272 -5.20 -9.39 3.27
N ALA A 273 -4.07 -9.20 3.96
CA ALA A 273 -2.77 -9.24 3.34
C ALA A 273 -2.43 -10.69 3.00
N ILE A 274 -2.05 -10.94 1.76
CA ILE A 274 -1.57 -12.23 1.29
C ILE A 274 -0.12 -12.10 0.86
N TYR A 275 0.70 -13.05 1.28
CA TYR A 275 2.12 -13.13 0.95
C TYR A 275 2.43 -14.46 0.30
N ASP A 276 3.02 -14.40 -0.89
CA ASP A 276 3.69 -15.55 -1.48
C ASP A 276 5.11 -15.62 -0.93
N LEU A 277 5.53 -16.81 -0.52
CA LEU A 277 6.80 -17.07 0.15
C LEU A 277 7.78 -17.72 -0.80
N GLY A 278 8.98 -17.16 -0.89
CA GLY A 278 10.09 -17.75 -1.61
C GLY A 278 10.66 -18.98 -0.91
N PRO A 279 11.73 -19.59 -1.45
CA PRO A 279 12.40 -20.72 -0.83
C PRO A 279 12.80 -20.46 0.63
N ARG A 280 12.85 -21.53 1.42
CA ARG A 280 13.28 -21.44 2.82
C ARG A 280 14.72 -20.93 2.89
N LEU A 281 14.93 -19.93 3.73
CA LEU A 281 16.24 -19.36 4.03
C LEU A 281 16.89 -20.07 5.23
N PRO A 282 18.23 -20.07 5.33
CA PRO A 282 18.93 -20.52 6.52
C PRO A 282 18.52 -19.71 7.77
N PRO A 283 18.72 -20.25 8.98
CA PRO A 283 19.12 -21.63 9.26
C PRO A 283 18.02 -22.65 8.89
N LEU A 284 18.46 -23.81 8.40
CA LEU A 284 17.55 -24.92 8.07
C LEU A 284 17.26 -25.82 9.28
N THR A 285 17.97 -25.61 10.37
CA THR A 285 17.68 -26.17 11.69
C THR A 285 16.73 -25.22 12.44
N PRO A 286 15.81 -25.76 13.26
CA PRO A 286 14.95 -24.92 14.09
C PRO A 286 15.78 -24.08 15.07
N VAL A 287 15.41 -22.81 15.26
CA VAL A 287 16.01 -21.90 16.25
C VAL A 287 15.12 -21.88 17.49
N PRO A 288 15.52 -22.47 18.63
CA PRO A 288 14.72 -22.48 19.84
C PRO A 288 14.28 -21.09 20.28
N SER A 289 13.09 -20.97 20.88
CA SER A 289 12.59 -19.64 21.29
C SER A 289 13.43 -19.01 22.40
N GLY A 290 14.04 -19.82 23.27
CA GLY A 290 14.81 -19.36 24.44
C GLY A 290 13.96 -18.81 25.59
N ARG A 291 12.71 -18.39 25.34
CA ARG A 291 11.69 -18.05 26.34
C ARG A 291 10.27 -18.12 25.76
N GLN A 292 9.25 -18.00 26.60
CA GLN A 292 7.85 -18.04 26.16
C GLN A 292 7.38 -16.70 25.59
N TYR A 293 6.96 -16.71 24.32
CA TYR A 293 6.39 -15.53 23.64
C TYR A 293 4.88 -15.58 23.39
N ARG A 294 4.19 -16.61 23.91
CA ARG A 294 2.75 -16.84 23.66
C ARG A 294 2.39 -16.67 22.17
N ALA A 295 1.36 -15.89 21.83
CA ALA A 295 0.96 -15.57 20.46
C ALA A 295 1.54 -14.23 19.95
N SER A 296 2.55 -13.67 20.61
CA SER A 296 3.14 -12.38 20.22
C SER A 296 3.73 -12.42 18.81
N ARG A 297 3.50 -11.34 18.06
CA ARG A 297 4.10 -11.10 16.75
C ARG A 297 5.34 -10.22 16.97
N LEU A 298 6.46 -10.60 16.39
CA LEU A 298 7.77 -10.09 16.78
C LEU A 298 8.50 -9.56 15.54
N TRP A 299 9.24 -8.48 15.71
CA TRP A 299 10.14 -7.95 14.69
C TRP A 299 11.58 -8.23 15.12
N VAL A 300 12.34 -8.91 14.27
CA VAL A 300 13.73 -9.34 14.53
C VAL A 300 14.57 -9.10 13.28
N LEU A 301 15.83 -8.68 13.43
CA LEU A 301 16.74 -8.58 12.29
C LEU A 301 17.07 -9.98 11.75
N LEU A 302 17.10 -10.12 10.42
CA LEU A 302 17.34 -11.41 9.77
C LEU A 302 18.70 -12.00 10.15
N ASP A 303 19.76 -11.20 10.13
CA ASP A 303 21.12 -11.63 10.47
C ASP A 303 21.22 -12.11 11.92
N GLN A 304 20.56 -11.41 12.86
CA GLN A 304 20.48 -11.83 14.26
C GLN A 304 19.73 -13.15 14.40
N LEU A 305 18.62 -13.31 13.68
CA LEU A 305 17.84 -14.55 13.67
C LEU A 305 18.63 -15.72 13.05
N GLN A 306 19.53 -15.44 12.12
CA GLN A 306 20.32 -16.46 11.41
C GLN A 306 21.55 -16.93 12.19
N THR A 307 22.04 -16.12 13.13
CA THR A 307 23.31 -16.36 13.81
C THR A 307 23.15 -16.66 15.29
N ALA A 308 22.08 -16.20 15.94
CA ALA A 308 21.85 -16.45 17.35
C ALA A 308 21.43 -17.91 17.64
N THR A 309 21.71 -18.38 18.85
CA THR A 309 21.34 -19.73 19.30
C THR A 309 19.85 -19.82 19.59
N THR A 310 19.24 -18.70 20.03
CA THR A 310 17.81 -18.62 20.33
C THR A 310 17.16 -17.36 19.77
N LEU A 311 15.83 -17.39 19.57
CA LEU A 311 15.05 -16.20 19.21
C LEU A 311 15.16 -15.10 20.29
N ALA A 312 15.33 -15.46 21.56
CA ALA A 312 15.53 -14.51 22.65
C ALA A 312 16.82 -13.70 22.50
N GLU A 313 17.93 -14.39 22.21
CA GLU A 313 19.20 -13.74 21.89
C GLU A 313 19.09 -12.86 20.64
N ALA A 314 18.48 -13.37 19.56
CA ALA A 314 18.29 -12.62 18.32
C ALA A 314 17.52 -11.31 18.53
N LEU A 315 16.46 -11.35 19.35
CA LEU A 315 15.67 -10.17 19.68
C LEU A 315 16.43 -9.17 20.53
N GLU A 316 17.30 -9.64 21.42
CA GLU A 316 18.13 -8.77 22.23
C GLU A 316 19.22 -8.08 21.39
N GLY A 317 19.92 -8.84 20.55
CA GLY A 317 20.85 -8.28 19.56
C GLY A 317 20.17 -7.26 18.63
N THR A 318 18.95 -7.56 18.21
CA THR A 318 18.13 -6.62 17.42
C THR A 318 17.86 -5.31 18.18
N ARG A 319 17.52 -5.37 19.47
CA ARG A 319 17.30 -4.16 20.28
C ARG A 319 18.57 -3.33 20.40
N LEU A 320 19.70 -3.96 20.71
CA LEU A 320 20.99 -3.29 20.87
C LEU A 320 21.40 -2.56 19.58
N LEU A 321 21.31 -3.24 18.43
CA LEU A 321 21.70 -2.66 17.13
C LEU A 321 20.78 -1.53 16.66
N ARG A 322 19.50 -1.56 17.04
CA ARG A 322 18.54 -0.51 16.69
C ARG A 322 18.57 0.69 17.64
N GLY A 323 19.57 0.75 18.52
CA GLY A 323 19.71 1.79 19.54
C GLY A 323 18.70 1.60 20.64
N GLY A 324 18.87 0.53 21.44
CA GLY A 324 18.12 0.33 22.68
C GLY A 324 18.06 1.65 23.44
N GLY A 325 16.83 2.09 23.75
CA GLY A 325 16.54 3.41 24.31
C GLY A 325 17.28 3.74 25.59
#